data_AF-A0A376VAC8-F1
#
_entry.id   AF-A0A376VAC8-F1
#
_cell.length_a   1.000
_cell.length_b   1.000
_cell.length_c   1.000
_cell.angle_alpha   90.00
_cell.angle_beta   90.00
_cell.angle_gamma   90.00
#
_symmetry.space_group_name_H-M   'P 1'
#
loop_
_entity.id
_entity.type
_entity.pdbx_description
1 polymer ?
#
loop_
_entity_poly.entity_id
_entity_poly.type
_entity_poly.pdbx_seq_one_letter_code
_entity_poly.pdbx_strand_id
1 'polypeptide(L)' 'MLSYVYEHEKRDLASRIVSTQHHHHDLSVATLHVHINHDDCLEIAVLKGDMGDVQHFADDVIAQRGVRHGHLQCLPKED' A
#
# COMPACT_ATOMS: atom_id res chain seq x y z
N MET A 1 -5.96 -4.87 5.11
CA MET A 1 -5.13 -5.34 4.00
C MET A 1 -5.30 -4.39 2.84
N LEU A 2 -4.21 -3.81 2.37
CA LEU A 2 -4.19 -2.86 1.26
C LEU A 2 -3.53 -3.53 0.05
N SER A 3 -4.18 -3.54 -1.11
CA SER A 3 -3.58 -3.99 -2.37
C SER A 3 -3.61 -2.90 -3.42
N TYR A 4 -2.60 -2.88 -4.29
CA TYR A 4 -2.50 -1.94 -5.40
C TYR A 4 -1.50 -2.41 -6.45
N VAL A 5 -1.63 -1.85 -7.66
CA VAL A 5 -0.73 -2.09 -8.80
C VAL A 5 -0.05 -0.79 -9.20
N TYR A 6 1.24 -0.83 -9.52
CA TYR A 6 1.97 0.32 -10.06
C TYR A 6 3.09 -0.13 -11.00
N GLU A 7 3.55 0.78 -11.86
CA GLU A 7 4.69 0.54 -12.75
C GLU A 7 6.01 0.86 -12.03
N HIS A 8 6.95 -0.10 -11.94
CA HIS A 8 8.20 0.11 -11.17
C HIS A 8 9.23 1.00 -11.87
N GLU A 9 9.17 1.11 -13.20
CA GLU A 9 10.04 2.03 -13.96
C GLU A 9 9.80 3.50 -13.57
N LYS A 10 8.62 3.82 -13.03
CA LYS A 10 8.31 5.13 -12.41
C LYS A 10 8.99 5.22 -11.05
N ARG A 11 10.32 5.39 -11.04
CA ARG A 11 11.16 5.39 -9.83
C ARG A 11 10.68 6.33 -8.72
N ASP A 12 10.15 7.49 -9.08
CA ASP A 12 9.61 8.47 -8.12
C ASP A 12 8.33 7.94 -7.43
N LEU A 13 7.49 7.18 -8.13
CA LEU A 13 6.32 6.55 -7.52
C LEU A 13 6.72 5.43 -6.57
N ALA A 14 7.57 4.51 -7.02
CA ALA A 14 8.06 3.40 -6.18
C ALA A 14 8.72 3.93 -4.89
N SER A 15 9.53 4.98 -5.00
CA SER A 15 10.20 5.60 -3.86
C SER A 15 9.22 6.28 -2.91
N ARG A 16 8.18 6.96 -3.42
CA ARG A 16 7.14 7.57 -2.59
C ARG A 16 6.30 6.54 -1.85
N ILE A 17 5.89 5.46 -2.51
CA ILE A 17 5.15 4.35 -1.86
C ILE A 17 5.96 3.76 -0.71
N VAL A 18 7.23 3.42 -0.95
CA VAL A 18 8.14 2.91 0.08
C VAL A 18 8.32 3.94 1.20
N SER A 19 8.52 5.21 0.88
CA SER A 19 8.68 6.26 1.89
C SER A 19 7.42 6.41 2.76
N THR A 20 6.21 6.32 2.18
CA THR A 20 4.95 6.35 2.92
C THR A 20 4.85 5.15 3.87
N GLN A 21 5.20 3.94 3.39
CA GLN A 21 5.26 2.75 4.24
C GLN A 21 6.25 2.89 5.40
N HIS A 22 7.44 3.47 5.16
CA HIS A 22 8.43 3.70 6.21
C HIS A 22 8.02 4.78 7.21
N HIS A 23 7.32 5.83 6.74
CA HIS A 23 6.81 6.88 7.62
C HIS A 23 5.78 6.32 8.62
N HIS A 24 4.93 5.41 8.14
CA HIS A 24 3.92 4.69 8.95
C HIS A 24 4.33 3.24 9.22
N HIS A 25 5.62 2.99 9.49
CA HIS A 25 6.12 1.63 9.73
C HIS A 25 5.48 0.96 10.94
N ASP A 26 4.93 1.74 11.87
CA ASP A 26 4.15 1.27 13.02
C ASP A 26 2.81 0.63 12.62
N LEU A 27 2.24 1.07 11.49
CA LEU A 27 1.04 0.49 10.90
C LEU A 27 1.34 -0.69 9.98
N SER A 28 2.56 -0.79 9.44
CA SER A 28 2.94 -1.81 8.47
C SER A 28 3.46 -3.09 9.12
N VAL A 29 2.79 -4.22 8.87
CA VAL A 29 3.24 -5.54 9.35
C VAL A 29 4.23 -6.15 8.35
N ALA A 30 3.82 -6.22 7.08
CA ALA A 30 4.63 -6.72 5.98
C ALA A 30 3.98 -6.36 4.64
N THR A 31 4.80 -6.28 3.59
CA THR A 31 4.33 -6.10 2.21
C THR A 31 4.80 -7.27 1.35
N LEU A 32 3.87 -7.93 0.68
CA LEU A 32 4.17 -8.86 -0.41
C LEU A 32 4.25 -8.08 -1.72
N HIS A 33 5.31 -8.27 -2.49
CA HIS A 33 5.52 -7.65 -3.80
C HIS A 33 5.68 -8.73 -4.86
N VAL A 34 4.92 -8.62 -5.96
CA VAL A 34 4.98 -9.55 -7.10
C VAL A 34 5.09 -8.76 -8.40
N HIS A 35 6.12 -9.03 -9.19
CA HIS A 35 6.18 -8.57 -10.57
C HIS A 35 5.20 -9.41 -11.41
N ILE A 36 4.04 -8.84 -11.75
CA ILE A 36 2.98 -9.54 -12.49
C ILE A 36 3.22 -9.52 -14.01
N ASN A 37 4.04 -8.59 -14.47
CA ASN A 37 4.62 -8.56 -15.81
C ASN A 37 5.92 -7.73 -15.79
N HIS A 38 6.46 -7.38 -16.97
CA HIS A 38 7.72 -6.62 -17.08
C HIS A 38 7.64 -5.23 -16.45
N ASP A 39 6.47 -4.58 -16.52
CA ASP A 39 6.31 -3.17 -16.14
C ASP A 39 5.62 -3.02 -14.77
N ASP A 40 4.69 -3.93 -14.47
CA ASP A 40 3.76 -3.82 -13.36
C ASP A 40 4.13 -4.68 -12.15
N CYS A 41 3.97 -4.06 -10.99
CA CYS A 41 4.08 -4.67 -9.68
C CYS A 41 2.73 -4.68 -8.99
N LEU A 42 2.35 -5.83 -8.43
CA LEU A 42 1.30 -5.94 -7.44
C LEU A 42 1.91 -5.92 -6.05
N GLU A 43 1.45 -5.02 -5.20
CA GLU A 43 1.77 -5.02 -3.78
C GLU A 43 0.54 -5.30 -2.93
N ILE A 44 0.74 -6.07 -1.86
CA ILE A 44 -0.25 -6.35 -0.83
C ILE A 44 0.40 -6.06 0.52
N ALA A 45 0.00 -4.96 1.15
CA ALA A 45 0.43 -4.56 2.47
C ALA A 45 -0.57 -5.05 3.54
N VAL A 46 -0.06 -5.82 4.49
CA VAL A 46 -0.79 -6.15 5.71
C VAL A 46 -0.53 -5.05 6.73
N LEU A 47 -1.61 -4.41 7.18
CA LEU A 47 -1.58 -3.26 8.07
C LEU A 47 -2.28 -3.59 9.40
N LYS A 48 -1.82 -2.97 10.49
CA LYS A 48 -2.37 -3.14 11.83
C LYS A 48 -2.26 -1.83 12.61
N GLY A 49 -3.38 -1.34 13.14
CA GLY A 49 -3.42 -0.13 13.94
C GLY A 49 -4.84 0.32 14.20
N ASP A 50 -4.99 1.57 14.64
CA ASP A 50 -6.30 2.23 14.68
C ASP A 50 -6.92 2.28 13.27
N MET A 51 -8.24 2.10 13.18
CA MET A 51 -8.91 2.02 11.88
C MET A 51 -8.93 3.36 11.13
N GLY A 52 -8.91 4.49 11.84
CA GLY A 52 -8.77 5.81 11.22
C GLY A 52 -7.39 5.98 10.59
N ASP A 53 -6.34 5.64 11.34
CA ASP A 53 -4.96 5.73 10.87
C ASP A 53 -4.68 4.80 9.68
N VAL A 54 -5.18 3.56 9.73
CA VAL A 54 -5.06 2.59 8.64
C VAL A 54 -5.78 3.05 7.38
N GLN A 55 -6.98 3.63 7.51
CA GLN A 55 -7.71 4.16 6.37
C GLN A 55 -7.01 5.38 5.77
N HIS A 56 -6.56 6.31 6.60
CA HIS A 56 -5.84 7.50 6.14
C HIS A 56 -4.56 7.13 5.40
N PHE A 57 -3.77 6.20 5.95
CA PHE A 57 -2.58 5.65 5.30
C PHE A 57 -2.91 5.02 3.93
N ALA A 58 -3.98 4.23 3.86
CA ALA A 58 -4.40 3.60 2.62
C ALA A 58 -4.86 4.61 1.57
N ASP A 59 -5.61 5.64 1.98
CA ASP A 59 -6.05 6.72 1.11
C ASP A 59 -4.85 7.47 0.52
N ASP A 60 -3.84 7.77 1.33
CA ASP A 60 -2.61 8.44 0.89
C ASP A 60 -1.85 7.62 -0.17
N VAL A 61 -1.80 6.30 -0.03
CA VAL A 61 -1.19 5.41 -1.03
C VAL A 61 -2.05 5.33 -2.29
N ILE A 62 -3.35 5.10 -2.15
CA ILE A 62 -4.28 4.93 -3.28
C ILE A 62 -4.39 6.22 -4.11
N ALA A 63 -4.30 7.38 -3.48
CA ALA A 63 -4.37 8.68 -4.13
C ALA A 63 -3.10 9.04 -4.94
N GLN A 64 -1.99 8.31 -4.79
CA GLN A 64 -0.76 8.61 -5.53
C GLN A 64 -0.96 8.40 -7.03
N ARG A 65 -0.64 9.41 -7.83
CA ARG A 65 -0.72 9.32 -9.29
C ARG A 65 0.16 8.18 -9.82
N GLY A 66 -0.49 7.21 -10.46
CA GLY A 66 0.16 6.03 -11.04
C GLY A 66 -0.10 4.75 -10.24
N VAL A 67 -0.69 4.85 -9.06
CA VAL A 67 -1.33 3.73 -8.38
C VAL A 67 -2.62 3.38 -9.11
N ARG A 68 -2.83 2.09 -9.34
CA ARG A 68 -3.99 1.51 -10.01
C ARG A 68 -4.55 0.38 -9.16
N HIS A 69 -5.84 0.09 -9.31
CA HIS A 69 -6.51 -1.02 -8.62
C HIS A 69 -6.34 -0.98 -7.09
N GLY A 70 -6.24 0.22 -6.52
CA GLY A 70 -6.14 0.42 -5.08
C GLY A 70 -7.38 -0.11 -4.37
N HIS A 71 -7.17 -0.99 -3.39
CA HIS A 71 -8.26 -1.60 -2.63
C HIS A 71 -7.85 -1.82 -1.17
N LEU A 72 -8.71 -1.35 -0.26
CA LEU A 72 -8.56 -1.57 1.17
C LEU A 72 -9.65 -2.53 1.66
N GLN A 73 -9.23 -3.65 2.26
CA GLN A 73 -10.08 -4.52 3.03
C GLN A 73 -9.80 -4.30 4.53
N CYS A 74 -10.76 -3.72 5.24
CA CYS A 74 -10.71 -3.52 6.69
C CYS A 74 -11.12 -4.80 7.44
N LEU A 75 -10.34 -5.17 8.44
CA LEU A 75 -10.61 -6.29 9.34
C LEU A 75 -10.59 -5.73 10.77
N PRO A 76 -11.71 -5.17 11.26
CA PRO A 76 -11.77 -4.64 12.62
C PRO A 76 -11.63 -5.77 13.63
N LYS A 77 -11.20 -5.41 14.85
CA LYS A 77 -11.13 -6.37 15.95
C LYS A 77 -12.54 -6.93 16.23
N GLU A 78 -12.65 -8.25 16.31
CA GLU A 78 -13.86 -8.96 16.73
C GLU A 78 -13.95 -8.96 18.28
N ASP A 79 -15.18 -8.97 18.81
CA ASP A 79 -15.46 -9.00 20.26
C ASP A 79 -15.00 -10.30 20.93
#